data_AF-A0A9E5BJ18-F1
#
_entry.id   AF-A0A9E5BJ18-F1
#
_cell.length_a   1.000
_cell.length_b   1.000
_cell.length_c   1.000
_cell.angle_alpha   90.00
_cell.angle_beta   90.00
_cell.angle_gamma   90.00
#
_symmetry.space_group_name_H-M   'P 1'
#
loop_
_entity.id
_entity.type
_entity.pdbx_description
1 polymer ?
#
loop_
_entity_poly.entity_id
_entity_poly.type
_entity_poly.pdbx_seq_one_letter_code
_entity_poly.pdbx_strand_id
1 'polypeptide(L)'
;FLIFFIGEFATAGVFALIASILFLGGWGVPFAWFGWTSIDSIDNWMNVVGPLIMFTKMMLLVFLIMWVRFSYPRFREDQLQRFAWKVLIPLSLVNIMATSVLKVAF
;
A
#
# COMPACT_ATOMS: atom_id res chain seq x y z
N PHE A 1 2.90 -16.85 -23.40
CA PHE A 1 4.03 -16.10 -22.80
C PHE A 1 3.70 -14.63 -22.59
N LEU A 2 3.32 -13.87 -23.62
CA LEU A 2 3.04 -12.44 -23.52
C LEU A 2 1.92 -12.11 -22.51
N ILE A 3 0.80 -12.84 -22.53
CA ILE A 3 -0.30 -12.67 -21.57
C ILE A 3 0.14 -13.02 -20.13
N PHE A 4 0.98 -14.04 -19.96
CA PHE A 4 1.50 -14.44 -18.65
C PHE A 4 2.43 -13.35 -18.08
N PHE A 5 3.35 -12.84 -18.91
CA PHE A 5 4.23 -11.74 -18.52
C PHE A 5 3.44 -10.49 -18.16
N ILE A 6 2.50 -10.04 -19.02
CA ILE A 6 1.66 -8.89 -18.70
C ILE A 6 0.87 -9.12 -17.40
N GLY A 7 0.36 -10.33 -17.17
CA GLY A 7 -0.36 -10.68 -15.95
C GLY A 7 0.49 -10.58 -14.68
N GLU A 8 1.72 -11.10 -14.69
CA GLU A 8 2.64 -11.01 -13.53
C GLU A 8 2.92 -9.56 -13.15
N PHE A 9 3.22 -8.70 -14.13
CA PHE A 9 3.52 -7.29 -13.87
C PHE A 9 2.26 -6.48 -13.54
N ALA A 10 1.12 -6.82 -14.14
CA ALA A 10 -0.17 -6.19 -13.84
C ALA A 10 -0.61 -6.49 -12.39
N THR A 11 -0.46 -7.73 -11.92
CA THR A 11 -0.81 -8.09 -10.55
C THR A 11 0.03 -7.32 -9.52
N ALA A 12 1.34 -7.18 -9.74
CA ALA A 12 2.20 -6.34 -8.91
C ALA A 12 1.74 -4.87 -8.87
N GLY A 13 1.34 -4.32 -10.03
CA GLY A 13 0.78 -2.96 -10.12
C GLY A 13 -0.55 -2.81 -9.37
N VAL A 14 -1.45 -3.78 -9.47
CA VAL A 14 -2.75 -3.78 -8.78
C VAL A 14 -2.56 -3.88 -7.26
N PHE A 15 -1.65 -4.73 -6.77
CA PHE A 15 -1.36 -4.79 -5.33
C PHE A 15 -0.77 -3.49 -4.80
N ALA A 16 0.12 -2.85 -5.56
CA ALA A 16 0.65 -1.53 -5.23
C ALA A 16 -0.45 -0.45 -5.22
N LEU A 17 -1.41 -0.50 -6.14
CA LEU A 17 -2.55 0.41 -6.17
C LEU A 17 -3.41 0.26 -4.90
N ILE A 18 -3.77 -0.96 -4.54
CA ILE A 18 -4.56 -1.25 -3.34
C ILE A 18 -3.82 -0.79 -2.08
N ALA A 19 -2.52 -1.08 -1.97
CA ALA A 19 -1.72 -0.64 -0.84
C ALA A 19 -1.61 0.90 -0.76
N SER A 20 -1.49 1.59 -1.89
CA SER A 20 -1.49 3.06 -1.93
C SER A 20 -2.79 3.67 -1.42
N ILE A 21 -3.93 3.04 -1.71
CA ILE A 21 -5.24 3.52 -1.26
C ILE A 21 -5.42 3.26 0.24
N LEU A 22 -5.15 2.03 0.69
CA LEU A 22 -5.41 1.61 2.07
C LEU A 22 -4.45 2.22 3.10
N PHE A 23 -3.17 2.37 2.75
CA PHE A 23 -2.14 2.77 3.73
C PHE A 23 -1.58 4.18 3.47
N LEU A 24 -1.46 4.61 2.21
CA LEU A 24 -0.86 5.91 1.84
C LEU A 24 -1.92 7.00 1.58
N GLY A 25 -3.21 6.73 1.83
CA GLY A 25 -4.29 7.70 1.74
C GLY A 25 -4.74 8.04 0.32
N GLY A 26 -4.41 7.22 -0.68
CA GLY A 26 -4.91 7.36 -2.06
C GLY A 26 -4.63 8.75 -2.67
N TRP A 27 -5.70 9.42 -3.12
CA TRP A 27 -5.66 10.77 -3.70
C TRP A 27 -5.42 11.90 -2.68
N GLY A 28 -5.46 11.57 -1.38
CA GLY A 28 -5.38 12.55 -0.31
C GLY A 28 -3.94 12.99 -0.06
N VAL A 29 -3.73 14.29 -0.02
CA VAL A 29 -2.59 14.93 0.63
C VAL A 29 -3.01 15.43 2.00
N PRO A 30 -2.09 15.54 2.97
CA PRO A 30 -2.42 16.07 4.29
C PRO A 30 -3.10 17.43 4.15
N PHE A 31 -4.39 17.50 4.48
CA PHE A 31 -5.20 18.72 4.33
C PHE A 31 -4.63 19.91 5.10
N ALA A 32 -3.89 19.63 6.18
CA ALA A 32 -3.16 20.60 6.98
C ALA A 32 -2.08 21.38 6.19
N TRP A 33 -1.49 20.83 5.12
CA TRP A 33 -0.48 21.54 4.31
C TRP A 33 -1.10 22.63 3.43
N PHE A 34 -2.40 22.52 3.15
CA PHE A 34 -3.12 23.44 2.27
C PHE A 34 -4.19 24.25 3.01
N GLY A 35 -4.26 24.13 4.34
CA GLY A 35 -5.23 24.86 5.18
C GLY A 35 -6.68 24.41 5.00
N TRP A 36 -6.91 23.25 4.39
CA TRP A 36 -8.25 22.72 4.15
C TRP A 36 -8.77 22.04 5.42
N THR A 37 -9.88 22.54 5.95
CA THR A 37 -10.53 21.99 7.16
C THR A 37 -11.66 21.02 6.81
N SER A 38 -12.16 21.05 5.58
CA SER A 38 -13.35 20.32 5.13
C SER A 38 -13.21 19.86 3.68
N ILE A 39 -13.87 18.76 3.31
CA ILE A 39 -13.82 18.19 1.94
C ILE A 39 -14.38 19.17 0.90
N ASP A 40 -15.32 20.05 1.28
CA ASP A 40 -15.88 21.09 0.41
C ASP A 40 -14.91 22.24 0.11
N SER A 41 -13.83 22.39 0.89
CA SER A 41 -12.77 23.39 0.63
C SER A 41 -11.69 22.90 -0.32
N ILE A 42 -11.84 21.70 -0.90
CA ILE A 42 -10.89 21.15 -1.86
C ILE A 42 -11.08 21.87 -3.20
N ASP A 43 -10.05 22.60 -3.61
CA ASP A 43 -10.04 23.27 -4.89
C ASP A 43 -10.12 22.27 -6.06
N ASN A 44 -10.81 22.66 -7.14
CA ASN A 44 -11.02 21.84 -8.33
C ASN A 44 -9.74 21.30 -8.98
N TRP A 45 -8.57 21.93 -8.78
CA TRP A 45 -7.30 21.44 -9.31
C TRP A 45 -6.89 20.08 -8.71
N MET A 46 -7.37 19.73 -7.51
CA MET A 46 -7.11 18.44 -6.88
C MET A 46 -7.78 17.27 -7.62
N ASN A 47 -8.81 17.52 -8.43
CA ASN A 47 -9.41 16.47 -9.27
C ASN A 47 -8.45 15.95 -10.34
N VAL A 48 -7.48 16.77 -10.77
CA VAL A 48 -6.45 16.38 -11.74
C VAL A 48 -5.17 15.94 -11.03
N VAL A 49 -4.79 16.65 -9.95
CA VAL A 49 -3.53 16.39 -9.24
C VAL A 49 -3.65 15.19 -8.28
N GLY A 50 -4.82 14.94 -7.70
CA GLY A 50 -5.06 13.79 -6.81
C GLY A 50 -4.79 12.43 -7.46
N PRO A 51 -5.34 12.14 -8.65
CA PRO A 51 -5.02 10.93 -9.40
C PRO A 51 -3.53 10.81 -9.75
N LEU A 52 -2.86 11.91 -10.08
CA LEU A 52 -1.42 11.92 -10.35
C LEU A 52 -0.61 11.57 -9.10
N ILE A 53 -0.96 12.14 -7.95
CA ILE A 53 -0.31 11.82 -6.67
C ILE A 53 -0.50 10.34 -6.31
N MET A 54 -1.71 9.82 -6.49
CA MET A 54 -1.98 8.40 -6.28
C MET A 54 -1.13 7.53 -7.22
N PHE A 55 -1.01 7.91 -8.50
CA PHE A 55 -0.16 7.20 -9.44
C PHE A 55 1.32 7.25 -9.04
N THR A 56 1.81 8.39 -8.55
CA THR A 56 3.17 8.52 -8.02
C THR A 56 3.40 7.63 -6.80
N LYS A 57 2.46 7.58 -5.85
CA LYS A 57 2.53 6.68 -4.68
C LYS A 57 2.53 5.20 -5.11
N MET A 58 1.69 4.85 -6.07
CA MET A 58 1.67 3.50 -6.67
C MET A 58 3.01 3.17 -7.34
N MET A 59 3.57 4.08 -8.14
CA MET A 59 4.88 3.88 -8.78
C MET A 59 6.00 3.71 -7.75
N LEU A 60 5.96 4.44 -6.64
CA LEU A 60 6.90 4.27 -5.53
C LEU A 60 6.82 2.87 -4.91
N LEU A 61 5.61 2.35 -4.71
CA LEU A 61 5.41 0.99 -4.20
C LEU A 61 5.84 -0.09 -5.19
N VAL A 62 5.54 0.07 -6.48
CA VAL A 62 6.02 -0.84 -7.53
C VAL A 62 7.54 -0.82 -7.59
N PHE A 63 8.16 0.37 -7.50
CA PHE A 63 9.61 0.50 -7.42
C PHE A 63 10.17 -0.26 -6.22
N LEU A 64 9.55 -0.16 -5.04
CA LEU A 64 9.97 -0.91 -3.85
C LEU A 64 9.85 -2.42 -4.07
N ILE A 65 8.76 -2.91 -4.67
CA ILE A 65 8.57 -4.34 -4.99
C ILE A 65 9.69 -4.82 -5.93
N MET A 66 10.01 -4.05 -6.97
CA MET A 66 11.09 -4.38 -7.89
C MET A 66 12.46 -4.32 -7.22
N TRP A 67 12.69 -3.34 -6.35
CA TRP A 67 13.94 -3.25 -5.61
C TRP A 67 14.14 -4.44 -4.67
N VAL A 68 13.09 -4.87 -3.97
CA VAL A 68 13.09 -6.11 -3.17
C VAL A 68 13.40 -7.32 -4.05
N ARG A 69 12.80 -7.42 -5.24
CA ARG A 69 13.09 -8.51 -6.19
C ARG A 69 14.56 -8.58 -6.58
N PHE A 70 15.22 -7.44 -6.73
CA PHE A 70 16.65 -7.39 -7.06
C PHE A 70 17.58 -7.59 -5.85
N SER A 71 17.15 -7.22 -4.64
CA SER A 71 18.02 -7.23 -3.45
C SER A 71 18.06 -8.57 -2.72
N TYR A 72 16.96 -9.33 -2.71
CA TYR A 72 16.88 -10.53 -1.89
C TYR A 72 17.36 -11.79 -2.64
N PRO A 73 18.20 -12.63 -2.01
CA PRO A 73 18.53 -13.95 -2.54
C PRO A 73 17.29 -14.84 -2.50
N ARG A 74 17.17 -15.77 -3.46
CA ARG A 74 16.01 -16.64 -3.63
C ARG A 74 15.74 -17.45 -2.35
N PHE A 75 14.58 -17.22 -1.74
CA PHE A 75 14.11 -18.02 -0.59
C PHE A 75 13.52 -19.35 -1.06
N ARG A 76 13.66 -20.38 -0.22
CA ARG A 76 12.95 -21.65 -0.43
C ARG A 76 11.49 -21.50 -0.04
N GLU A 77 10.58 -22.15 -0.75
CA GLU A 77 9.13 -22.08 -0.49
C GLU A 77 8.78 -22.47 0.97
N ASP A 78 9.46 -23.46 1.52
CA ASP A 78 9.27 -23.86 2.93
C ASP A 78 9.65 -22.76 3.93
N GLN A 79 10.64 -21.92 3.59
CA GLN A 79 11.04 -20.79 4.42
C GLN A 79 10.02 -19.65 4.32
N LEU A 80 9.51 -19.39 3.11
CA LEU A 80 8.46 -18.40 2.87
C LEU A 80 7.19 -18.77 3.64
N GLN A 81 6.76 -20.03 3.55
CA GLN A 81 5.58 -20.51 4.25
C GLN A 81 5.78 -20.46 5.77
N ARG A 82 6.97 -20.82 6.27
CA ARG A 82 7.28 -20.70 7.70
C ARG A 82 7.22 -19.24 8.18
N PHE A 83 7.72 -18.29 7.40
CA PHE A 83 7.65 -16.86 7.73
C PHE A 83 6.21 -16.35 7.75
N ALA A 84 5.42 -16.68 6.72
CA ALA A 84 4.02 -16.29 6.65
C ALA A 84 3.21 -16.81 7.84
N TRP A 85 3.32 -18.11 8.15
CA TRP A 85 2.50 -18.73 9.18
C TRP A 85 2.99 -18.49 10.60
N LYS A 86 4.30 -18.47 10.84
CA LYS A 86 4.83 -18.33 12.21
C LYS A 86 5.04 -16.88 12.63
N VAL A 87 5.17 -15.94 11.69
CA VAL A 87 5.48 -14.54 12.00
C VAL A 87 4.36 -13.60 11.56
N LEU A 88 3.98 -13.61 10.27
CA LEU A 88 3.03 -12.62 9.75
C LEU A 88 1.60 -12.78 10.30
N ILE A 89 1.08 -14.02 10.38
CA ILE A 89 -0.28 -14.26 10.90
C ILE A 89 -0.40 -13.90 12.39
N PRO A 90 0.50 -14.36 13.30
CA PRO A 90 0.41 -13.95 14.70
C PRO A 90 0.53 -12.44 14.87
N LEU A 91 1.41 -11.78 14.10
CA LEU A 91 1.61 -10.34 14.16
C LEU A 91 0.36 -9.55 13.72
N SER A 92 -0.33 -10.00 12.67
CA SER A 92 -1.56 -9.33 12.21
C SER A 92 -2.69 -9.46 13.25
N LEU A 93 -2.82 -10.62 13.90
CA LEU A 93 -3.78 -10.84 14.99
C LEU A 93 -3.50 -9.91 16.18
N VAL A 94 -2.24 -9.76 16.58
CA VAL A 94 -1.85 -8.84 17.66
C VAL A 94 -2.17 -7.40 17.28
N ASN A 95 -1.91 -6.99 16.04
CA ASN A 95 -2.23 -5.63 15.57
C ASN A 95 -3.74 -5.33 15.62
N ILE A 96 -4.57 -6.30 15.21
CA ILE A 96 -6.04 -6.17 15.26
C ILE A 96 -6.52 -6.07 16.72
N MET A 97 -6.00 -6.92 17.61
CA MET A 97 -6.34 -6.85 19.04
C MET A 97 -5.94 -5.50 19.65
N ALA A 98 -4.71 -5.03 19.38
CA ALA A 98 -4.23 -3.74 19.87
C ALA A 98 -5.10 -2.58 19.38
N THR A 99 -5.42 -2.54 18.09
CA THR A 99 -6.30 -1.52 17.50
C THR A 99 -7.70 -1.57 18.13
N SER A 100 -8.23 -2.76 18.40
CA SER A 100 -9.54 -2.94 19.04
C SER A 100 -9.56 -2.41 20.47
N VAL A 101 -8.51 -2.68 21.25
CA VAL A 101 -8.38 -2.15 22.63
C VAL A 101 -8.27 -0.64 22.63
N LEU A 102 -7.39 -0.08 21.79
CA LEU A 102 -7.20 1.38 21.70
C LEU A 102 -8.48 2.11 21.31
N LYS A 103 -9.26 1.56 20.38
CA LYS A 103 -10.55 2.15 19.96
C LYS A 103 -11.63 2.15 21.06
N VAL A 104 -11.54 1.24 22.03
CA VAL A 104 -12.53 1.14 23.12
C VAL A 104 -12.08 1.93 24.35
N ALA A 105 -10.77 2.01 24.59
CA ALA A 105 -10.21 2.69 25.74
C ALA A 105 -10.19 4.23 25.61
N PHE A 106 -10.13 4.74 24.38
CA PHE A 106 -10.13 6.18 24.03
C PHE A 106 -11.35 6.51 23.19
#